data_AF-A0A7V9BER2-F1
#
_entry.id   AF-A0A7V9BER2-F1
#
_cell.length_a   1.000
_cell.length_b   1.000
_cell.length_c   1.000
_cell.angle_alpha   90.00
_cell.angle_beta   90.00
_cell.angle_gamma   90.00
#
_symmetry.space_group_name_H-M   'P 1'
#
loop_
_entity.id
_entity.type
_entity.pdbx_description
1 polymer ?
#
loop_
_entity_poly.entity_id
_entity_poly.type
_entity_poly.pdbx_seq_one_letter_code
_entity_poly.pdbx_strand_id
1 'polypeptide(L)'
;MEPGDTREEYPQEEARDGLTRRSVLARAGVVGGAALAVPLVGALARPGVALADEVAPAPPSIGADVPLTYFGPSPSQVQKELVGPLQLLRTGEIDFKEGTITIPLYKGQLRNGTAVWYVLTDTSDKDNADALGLLHSAKLRYANVGRAARRGRIEKNTSLTFDAGAVDFRPAHAITPGSEPNLFPPTSFQPAAVGDAHYSPLVVIENAGGHVYNAPIVAFGAEAGQIEFPKGDPDYRRVHDKVVRISPKEGTVTLKLIPGFSFAKPVFYLT
;
A
#
# COMPACT_ATOMS: atom_id res chain seq x y z
N MET A 1 -19.81 4.85 56.46
CA MET A 1 -18.94 5.45 55.43
C MET A 1 -18.19 4.29 54.82
N GLU A 2 -18.71 3.77 53.71
CA GLU A 2 -18.18 2.71 52.85
C GLU A 2 -18.59 3.16 51.42
N PRO A 3 -17.68 3.23 50.44
CA PRO A 3 -17.99 3.78 49.13
C PRO A 3 -18.63 2.72 48.22
N GLY A 4 -19.73 3.11 47.58
CA GLY A 4 -20.56 2.27 46.72
C GLY A 4 -19.97 1.98 45.34
N ASP A 5 -20.29 0.79 44.86
CA ASP A 5 -20.08 0.24 43.53
C ASP A 5 -21.00 0.95 42.51
N THR A 6 -20.44 1.82 41.68
CA THR A 6 -21.13 2.39 40.51
C THR A 6 -20.62 1.72 39.24
N ARG A 7 -21.37 0.72 38.76
CA ARG A 7 -21.29 0.24 37.39
C ARG A 7 -22.14 1.15 36.50
N GLU A 8 -21.50 1.87 35.59
CA GLU A 8 -22.19 2.63 34.54
C GLU A 8 -22.72 1.65 33.47
N GLU A 9 -24.04 1.60 33.32
CA GLU A 9 -24.72 0.94 32.20
C GLU A 9 -24.54 1.76 30.91
N TYR A 10 -24.00 1.13 29.87
CA TYR A 10 -23.98 1.71 28.52
C TYR A 10 -25.35 1.52 27.84
N PRO A 11 -25.94 2.56 27.23
CA PRO A 11 -27.22 2.44 26.54
C PRO A 11 -27.13 1.59 25.28
N GLN A 12 -28.12 0.73 25.04
CA GLN A 12 -28.26 -0.04 23.81
C GLN A 12 -28.77 0.85 22.67
N GLU A 13 -28.09 0.81 21.53
CA GLU A 13 -28.47 1.56 20.34
C GLU A 13 -29.52 0.78 19.53
N GLU A 14 -30.77 1.25 19.57
CA GLU A 14 -31.90 0.72 18.80
C GLU A 14 -31.72 0.96 17.29
N ALA A 15 -31.92 -0.12 16.52
CA ALA A 15 -31.99 -0.09 15.07
C ALA A 15 -33.16 0.79 14.59
N ARG A 16 -32.86 1.80 13.77
CA ARG A 16 -33.86 2.59 13.05
C ARG A 16 -33.93 2.20 11.59
N ASP A 17 -35.09 1.69 11.24
CA ASP A 17 -35.59 1.32 9.93
C ASP A 17 -35.98 2.55 9.09
N GLY A 18 -35.84 2.43 7.76
CA GLY A 18 -36.62 3.20 6.79
C GLY A 18 -35.94 4.36 6.05
N LEU A 19 -35.49 4.11 4.82
CA LEU A 19 -35.91 4.96 3.69
C LEU A 19 -36.00 4.17 2.37
N THR A 20 -37.15 4.36 1.74
CA THR A 20 -37.78 3.62 0.65
C THR A 20 -37.24 3.97 -0.74
N ARG A 21 -37.16 2.97 -1.64
CA ARG A 21 -37.21 3.20 -3.10
C ARG A 21 -38.34 2.39 -3.72
N ARG A 22 -39.26 3.12 -4.36
CA ARG A 22 -40.39 2.59 -5.13
C ARG A 22 -39.93 2.02 -6.47
N SER A 23 -40.70 1.00 -6.88
CA SER A 23 -41.13 0.65 -8.24
C SER A 23 -40.09 0.15 -9.25
N VAL A 24 -40.15 -1.17 -9.53
CA VAL A 24 -40.34 -1.68 -10.90
C VAL A 24 -41.33 -2.85 -10.85
N LEU A 25 -42.43 -2.72 -11.61
CA LEU A 25 -43.38 -3.79 -11.89
C LEU A 25 -42.80 -4.79 -12.89
N ALA A 26 -43.05 -6.08 -12.69
CA ALA A 26 -43.26 -7.03 -13.78
C ALA A 26 -44.24 -8.13 -13.34
N ARG A 27 -45.34 -8.26 -14.09
CA ARG A 27 -46.40 -9.26 -13.92
C ARG A 27 -46.08 -10.51 -14.75
N ALA A 28 -46.21 -11.68 -14.14
CA ALA A 28 -46.71 -12.96 -14.68
C ALA A 28 -46.66 -13.95 -13.50
N GLY A 29 -47.65 -14.76 -13.11
CA GLY A 29 -48.79 -15.32 -13.83
C GLY A 29 -48.84 -16.82 -13.51
N VAL A 30 -49.47 -17.18 -12.38
CA VAL A 30 -50.34 -18.37 -12.15
C VAL A 30 -49.78 -19.81 -12.30
N VAL A 31 -49.69 -20.48 -11.13
CA VAL A 31 -50.22 -21.81 -10.72
C VAL A 31 -49.60 -23.15 -11.19
N GLY A 32 -49.37 -24.02 -10.21
CA GLY A 32 -49.32 -25.50 -10.30
C GLY A 32 -47.97 -26.04 -9.84
N GLY A 33 -47.79 -26.74 -8.72
CA GLY A 33 -48.64 -27.75 -8.09
C GLY A 33 -48.10 -29.15 -8.42
N ALA A 34 -47.08 -29.61 -7.70
CA ALA A 34 -46.73 -31.03 -7.60
C ALA A 34 -45.78 -31.26 -6.40
N ALA A 35 -46.29 -31.99 -5.41
CA ALA A 35 -45.52 -32.51 -4.29
C ALA A 35 -44.61 -33.65 -4.77
N LEU A 36 -43.33 -33.59 -4.44
CA LEU A 36 -42.39 -34.72 -4.57
C LEU A 36 -41.73 -34.95 -3.21
N ALA A 37 -41.99 -36.15 -2.67
CA ALA A 37 -41.42 -36.65 -1.44
C ALA A 37 -39.88 -36.75 -1.55
N VAL A 38 -39.17 -36.18 -0.59
CA VAL A 38 -37.71 -36.33 -0.47
C VAL A 38 -37.43 -37.43 0.55
N PRO A 39 -36.69 -38.49 0.20
CA PRO A 39 -36.27 -39.50 1.16
C PRO A 39 -35.16 -38.93 2.05
N LEU A 40 -35.21 -39.27 3.34
CA LEU A 40 -34.19 -38.99 4.34
C LEU A 40 -32.91 -39.78 3.97
N VAL A 41 -32.00 -39.16 3.22
CA VAL A 41 -30.66 -39.71 2.94
C VAL A 41 -29.68 -39.09 3.94
N GLY A 42 -28.96 -39.96 4.64
CA GLY A 42 -28.04 -39.61 5.71
C GLY A 42 -26.99 -38.57 5.33
N ALA A 43 -26.59 -37.79 6.33
CA ALA A 43 -25.55 -36.77 6.23
C ALA A 43 -24.24 -37.37 5.71
N LEU A 44 -23.99 -37.22 4.42
CA LEU A 44 -22.65 -37.34 3.85
C LEU A 44 -21.89 -36.06 4.23
N ALA A 45 -20.97 -36.20 5.17
CA ALA A 45 -19.93 -35.22 5.43
C ALA A 45 -19.31 -34.82 4.09
N ARG A 46 -19.47 -33.54 3.73
CA ARG A 46 -18.67 -32.97 2.64
C ARG A 46 -17.21 -33.08 3.07
N PRO A 47 -16.32 -33.71 2.27
CA PRO A 47 -14.90 -33.60 2.53
C PRO A 47 -14.56 -32.11 2.45
N GLY A 48 -14.09 -31.58 3.57
CA GLY A 48 -13.50 -30.25 3.62
C GLY A 48 -12.44 -30.18 2.55
N VAL A 49 -12.49 -29.11 1.75
CA VAL A 49 -11.42 -28.75 0.83
C VAL A 49 -10.13 -28.77 1.64
N ALA A 50 -9.28 -29.76 1.39
CA ALA A 50 -7.96 -29.81 1.98
C ALA A 50 -7.21 -28.58 1.48
N LEU A 51 -6.97 -27.61 2.37
CA LEU A 51 -5.96 -26.56 2.18
C LEU A 51 -4.58 -27.20 2.25
N ALA A 52 -4.25 -28.04 1.28
CA ALA A 52 -2.94 -28.62 1.12
C ALA A 52 -2.05 -27.60 0.37
N ASP A 53 -1.79 -26.47 1.02
CA ASP A 53 -0.63 -25.60 0.75
C ASP A 53 -0.43 -24.49 1.81
N GLU A 54 -1.16 -24.54 2.94
CA GLU A 54 -0.94 -23.58 4.01
C GLU A 54 0.31 -24.01 4.79
N VAL A 55 1.41 -23.27 4.62
CA VAL A 55 2.57 -23.34 5.52
C VAL A 55 2.04 -23.00 6.91
N ALA A 56 1.79 -24.02 7.73
CA ALA A 56 1.43 -23.80 9.12
C ALA A 56 2.65 -23.17 9.82
N PRO A 57 2.56 -21.92 10.29
CA PRO A 57 3.68 -21.29 10.95
C PRO A 57 4.04 -22.10 12.19
N ALA A 58 5.35 -22.23 12.45
CA ALA A 58 5.84 -22.81 13.69
C ALA A 58 5.21 -22.09 14.89
N PRO A 59 4.95 -22.80 16.01
CA PRO A 59 4.31 -22.17 17.16
C PRO A 59 5.14 -20.96 17.61
N PRO A 60 4.50 -19.87 18.06
CA PRO A 60 5.17 -18.62 18.42
C PRO A 60 6.18 -18.75 19.57
N SER A 61 6.19 -19.91 20.24
CA SER A 61 7.15 -20.30 21.28
C SER A 61 8.41 -20.99 20.73
N ILE A 62 8.56 -21.21 19.42
CA ILE A 62 9.80 -21.80 18.88
C ILE A 62 10.98 -20.88 19.14
N GLY A 63 11.98 -21.40 19.85
CA GLY A 63 13.22 -20.69 20.19
C GLY A 63 13.09 -19.72 21.36
N ALA A 64 11.96 -19.69 22.09
CA ALA A 64 11.76 -18.86 23.26
C ALA A 64 11.21 -19.68 24.44
N ASP A 65 11.65 -19.38 25.67
CA ASP A 65 11.18 -20.02 26.91
C ASP A 65 9.85 -19.41 27.42
N VAL A 66 8.99 -19.02 26.48
CA VAL A 66 7.71 -18.34 26.75
C VAL A 66 6.58 -19.32 26.47
N PRO A 67 5.71 -19.63 27.45
CA PRO A 67 4.64 -20.60 27.25
C PRO A 67 3.58 -20.04 26.29
N LEU A 68 3.00 -20.93 25.48
CA LEU A 68 1.92 -20.59 24.52
C LEU A 68 0.73 -19.86 25.18
N THR A 69 0.49 -20.08 26.47
CA THR A 69 -0.56 -19.45 27.27
C THR A 69 -0.31 -17.98 27.60
N TYR A 70 0.92 -17.49 27.44
CA TYR A 70 1.25 -16.07 27.55
C TYR A 70 0.75 -15.28 26.33
N PHE A 71 0.66 -15.94 25.18
CA PHE A 71 0.05 -15.35 23.99
C PHE A 71 -1.47 -15.37 24.20
N GLY A 72 -2.11 -14.21 24.11
CA GLY A 72 -3.57 -14.07 24.23
C GLY A 72 -4.35 -14.89 23.18
N PRO A 73 -5.69 -14.89 23.24
CA PRO A 73 -6.53 -15.60 22.26
C PRO A 73 -6.11 -15.26 20.83
N SER A 74 -6.26 -16.22 19.91
CA SER A 74 -5.76 -16.05 18.55
C SER A 74 -6.29 -14.72 18.00
N PRO A 75 -5.40 -13.82 17.55
CA PRO A 75 -5.75 -12.49 17.07
C PRO A 75 -6.88 -12.44 16.02
N SER A 76 -7.15 -13.61 15.42
CA SER A 76 -8.20 -13.90 14.45
C SER A 76 -9.63 -13.68 14.87
N GLN A 77 -9.92 -13.58 16.17
CA GLN A 77 -11.28 -13.35 16.65
C GLN A 77 -11.60 -11.86 16.86
N VAL A 78 -10.59 -10.98 16.84
CA VAL A 78 -10.74 -9.54 17.14
C VAL A 78 -10.38 -8.66 15.94
N GLN A 79 -9.41 -9.06 15.12
CA GLN A 79 -8.93 -8.33 13.94
C GLN A 79 -8.59 -9.30 12.81
N LYS A 80 -9.30 -9.22 11.68
CA LYS A 80 -9.13 -10.10 10.51
C LYS A 80 -7.74 -9.96 9.87
N GLU A 81 -7.10 -8.81 10.08
CA GLU A 81 -5.73 -8.46 9.72
C GLU A 81 -4.69 -9.42 10.30
N LEU A 82 -5.02 -10.10 11.39
CA LEU A 82 -4.08 -10.94 12.13
C LEU A 82 -4.14 -12.42 11.71
N VAL A 83 -4.93 -12.76 10.69
CA VAL A 83 -5.17 -14.15 10.23
C VAL A 83 -4.73 -14.37 8.79
N GLY A 84 -4.77 -13.35 7.95
CA GLY A 84 -4.45 -13.47 6.52
C GLY A 84 -3.42 -12.46 6.04
N PRO A 85 -2.95 -12.58 4.79
CA PRO A 85 -2.15 -11.54 4.17
C PRO A 85 -2.95 -10.24 4.14
N LEU A 86 -2.46 -9.22 4.85
CA LEU A 86 -3.01 -7.88 4.84
C LEU A 86 -2.19 -7.00 3.90
N GLN A 87 -2.82 -6.48 2.86
CA GLN A 87 -2.23 -5.46 2.00
C GLN A 87 -2.73 -4.08 2.41
N LEU A 88 -1.82 -3.22 2.86
CA LEU A 88 -2.13 -1.85 3.26
C LEU A 88 -2.12 -0.88 2.07
N LEU A 89 -1.18 -1.06 1.14
CA LEU A 89 -1.06 -0.22 -0.05
C LEU A 89 -2.21 -0.55 -1.02
N ARG A 90 -3.08 0.40 -1.30
CA ARG A 90 -4.32 0.19 -2.09
C ARG A 90 -4.16 0.45 -3.59
N THR A 91 -3.00 0.92 -4.01
CA THR A 91 -2.76 1.52 -5.34
C THR A 91 -2.59 0.50 -6.47
N GLY A 92 -2.57 -0.79 -6.15
CA GLY A 92 -2.42 -1.89 -7.10
C GLY A 92 -2.51 -3.23 -6.37
N GLU A 93 -2.40 -4.34 -7.09
CA GLU A 93 -2.38 -5.69 -6.51
C GLU A 93 -0.95 -6.22 -6.44
N ILE A 94 -0.62 -6.91 -5.34
CA ILE A 94 0.69 -7.54 -5.16
C ILE A 94 0.73 -8.87 -5.90
N ASP A 95 1.76 -9.05 -6.74
CA ASP A 95 2.19 -10.36 -7.20
C ASP A 95 3.12 -10.97 -6.14
N PHE A 96 2.57 -11.84 -5.30
CA PHE A 96 3.30 -12.48 -4.20
C PHE A 96 4.39 -13.44 -4.69
N LYS A 97 4.25 -13.99 -5.91
CA LYS A 97 5.22 -14.93 -6.47
C LYS A 97 6.45 -14.19 -6.96
N GLU A 98 6.25 -13.09 -7.67
CA GLU A 98 7.34 -12.27 -8.21
C GLU A 98 7.84 -11.23 -7.18
N GLY A 99 7.10 -11.01 -6.10
CA GLY A 99 7.40 -9.98 -5.10
C GLY A 99 7.35 -8.58 -5.71
N THR A 100 6.32 -8.30 -6.51
CA THR A 100 6.17 -7.01 -7.20
C THR A 100 4.78 -6.42 -7.02
N ILE A 101 4.65 -5.13 -7.29
CA ILE A 101 3.36 -4.45 -7.38
C ILE A 101 3.34 -3.60 -8.65
N THR A 102 2.23 -3.61 -9.38
CA THR A 102 2.01 -2.71 -10.52
C THR A 102 1.05 -1.60 -10.11
N ILE A 103 1.48 -0.35 -10.23
CA ILE A 103 0.75 0.83 -9.78
C ILE A 103 0.70 1.91 -10.88
N PRO A 104 -0.26 2.85 -10.81
CA PRO A 104 -0.35 3.96 -11.75
C PRO A 104 0.92 4.82 -11.78
N LEU A 105 1.35 5.17 -12.98
CA LEU A 105 2.44 6.09 -13.26
C LEU A 105 1.87 7.44 -13.69
N TYR A 106 2.30 8.49 -13.01
CA TYR A 106 1.87 9.85 -13.29
C TYR A 106 2.98 10.67 -13.93
N LYS A 107 2.59 11.56 -14.86
CA LYS A 107 3.47 12.59 -15.42
C LYS A 107 3.19 13.92 -14.74
N GLY A 108 4.26 14.60 -14.32
CA GLY A 108 4.27 15.95 -13.85
C GLY A 108 5.52 16.68 -14.32
N GLN A 109 5.83 17.78 -13.67
CA GLN A 109 6.98 18.61 -14.04
C GLN A 109 7.47 19.44 -12.85
N LEU A 110 8.73 19.86 -12.90
CA LEU A 110 9.19 20.98 -12.08
C LEU A 110 8.72 22.31 -12.68
N ARG A 111 8.74 23.38 -11.89
CA ARG A 111 8.44 24.75 -12.36
C ARG A 111 9.26 25.20 -13.58
N ASN A 112 10.48 24.71 -13.73
CA ASN A 112 11.35 25.01 -14.88
C ASN A 112 10.99 24.18 -16.13
N GLY A 113 9.94 23.36 -16.09
CA GLY A 113 9.50 22.50 -17.19
C GLY A 113 10.18 21.12 -17.26
N THR A 114 11.13 20.82 -16.37
CA THR A 114 11.76 19.48 -16.35
C THR A 114 10.74 18.40 -16.03
N ALA A 115 10.63 17.37 -16.86
CA ALA A 115 9.68 16.27 -16.69
C ALA A 115 9.94 15.48 -15.39
N VAL A 116 8.85 15.10 -14.71
CA VAL A 116 8.87 14.26 -13.51
C VAL A 116 7.89 13.11 -13.70
N TRP A 117 8.36 11.88 -13.51
CA TRP A 117 7.53 10.70 -13.46
C TRP A 117 7.49 10.17 -12.04
N TYR A 118 6.31 10.00 -11.49
CA TYR A 118 6.11 9.68 -10.08
C TYR A 118 4.95 8.71 -9.90
N VAL A 119 4.92 8.09 -8.73
CA VAL A 119 3.79 7.26 -8.28
C VAL A 119 3.15 7.94 -7.08
N LEU A 120 1.92 7.57 -6.76
CA LEU A 120 1.24 8.01 -5.53
C LEU A 120 0.97 6.76 -4.70
N THR A 121 1.25 6.81 -3.40
CA THR A 121 1.05 5.65 -2.49
C THR A 121 0.05 5.95 -1.40
N ASP A 122 0.17 7.11 -0.77
CA ASP A 122 -0.64 7.51 0.37
C ASP A 122 -0.87 9.03 0.42
N THR A 123 -1.92 9.42 1.12
CA THR A 123 -2.27 10.83 1.33
C THR A 123 -2.84 11.07 2.73
N SER A 124 -2.68 12.29 3.24
CA SER A 124 -3.21 12.72 4.53
C SER A 124 -4.73 12.84 4.58
N ASP A 125 -5.39 12.80 3.42
CA ASP A 125 -6.82 13.05 3.30
C ASP A 125 -7.59 11.78 2.90
N LYS A 126 -8.64 11.46 3.67
CA LYS A 126 -9.37 10.21 3.49
C LYS A 126 -10.16 10.18 2.18
N ASP A 127 -10.83 11.27 1.83
CA ASP A 127 -11.70 11.30 0.66
C ASP A 127 -10.88 11.21 -0.63
N ASN A 128 -9.75 11.92 -0.68
CA ASN A 128 -8.79 11.78 -1.78
C ASN A 128 -8.17 10.38 -1.85
N ALA A 129 -7.85 9.77 -0.70
CA ALA A 129 -7.33 8.41 -0.68
C ALA A 129 -8.35 7.42 -1.25
N ASP A 130 -9.62 7.54 -0.87
CA ASP A 130 -10.69 6.67 -1.37
C ASP A 130 -10.99 6.91 -2.86
N ALA A 131 -10.97 8.17 -3.31
CA ALA A 131 -11.19 8.52 -4.72
C ALA A 131 -10.09 8.03 -5.66
N LEU A 132 -8.84 8.02 -5.19
CA LEU A 132 -7.66 7.66 -5.99
C LEU A 132 -7.15 6.24 -5.74
N GLY A 133 -7.76 5.50 -4.81
CA GLY A 133 -7.28 4.18 -4.41
C GLY A 133 -5.94 4.22 -3.65
N LEU A 134 -5.63 5.30 -2.95
CA LEU A 134 -4.42 5.44 -2.14
C LEU A 134 -4.65 4.91 -0.72
N LEU A 135 -3.55 4.68 0.00
CA LEU A 135 -3.60 4.46 1.44
C LEU A 135 -3.89 5.80 2.15
N HIS A 136 -4.91 5.84 3.00
CA HIS A 136 -5.14 6.99 3.87
C HIS A 136 -4.16 6.96 5.05
N SER A 137 -3.31 7.98 5.14
CA SER A 137 -2.29 8.12 6.19
C SER A 137 -2.46 9.47 6.89
N ALA A 138 -3.37 9.54 7.86
CA ALA A 138 -3.66 10.79 8.61
C ALA A 138 -2.40 11.42 9.24
N LYS A 139 -1.37 10.61 9.56
CA LYS A 139 -0.10 11.10 10.12
C LYS A 139 0.67 12.00 9.15
N LEU A 140 0.48 11.86 7.84
CA LEU A 140 1.11 12.74 6.84
C LEU A 140 0.74 14.21 7.03
N ARG A 141 -0.40 14.52 7.67
CA ARG A 141 -0.79 15.90 7.97
C ARG A 141 0.27 16.66 8.79
N TYR A 142 1.05 15.94 9.59
CA TYR A 142 2.12 16.50 10.42
C TYR A 142 3.51 16.43 9.77
N ALA A 143 3.61 15.87 8.56
CA ALA A 143 4.88 15.71 7.87
C ALA A 143 5.35 16.98 7.16
N ASN A 144 4.45 17.97 6.94
CA ASN A 144 4.79 19.25 6.32
C ASN A 144 5.46 20.20 7.33
N VAL A 145 6.66 19.84 7.78
CA VAL A 145 7.49 20.64 8.69
C VAL A 145 8.84 20.96 8.05
N GLY A 146 9.27 22.22 8.12
CA GLY A 146 10.52 22.67 7.52
C GLY A 146 10.59 22.39 6.01
N ARG A 147 11.52 21.53 5.59
CA ARG A 147 11.69 21.10 4.19
C ARG A 147 11.30 19.63 3.95
N ALA A 148 10.55 19.02 4.87
CA ALA A 148 10.20 17.60 4.79
C ALA A 148 9.18 17.28 3.69
N ALA A 149 8.38 18.25 3.25
CA ALA A 149 7.50 18.11 2.08
C ALA A 149 7.81 19.21 1.06
N ARG A 150 7.80 18.81 -0.22
CA ARG A 150 7.89 19.73 -1.35
C ARG A 150 6.56 20.43 -1.52
N ARG A 151 6.57 21.65 -2.04
CA ARG A 151 5.34 22.30 -2.50
C ARG A 151 4.99 21.82 -3.91
N GLY A 152 3.70 21.63 -4.15
CA GLY A 152 3.18 21.26 -5.45
C GLY A 152 1.83 21.90 -5.72
N ARG A 153 1.49 21.98 -7.01
CA ARG A 153 0.21 22.52 -7.48
C ARG A 153 -0.37 21.62 -8.55
N ILE A 154 -1.68 21.39 -8.46
CA ILE A 154 -2.44 20.69 -9.51
C ILE A 154 -2.74 21.68 -10.63
N GLU A 155 -2.37 21.32 -11.85
CA GLU A 155 -2.63 22.09 -13.06
C GLU A 155 -4.02 21.79 -13.64
N LYS A 156 -4.47 22.61 -14.60
CA LYS A 156 -5.78 22.42 -15.26
C LYS A 156 -5.94 21.05 -15.93
N ASN A 157 -4.84 20.47 -16.39
CA ASN A 157 -4.81 19.14 -17.00
C ASN A 157 -4.60 18.01 -15.97
N THR A 158 -4.84 18.29 -14.68
CA THR A 158 -4.66 17.40 -13.52
C THR A 158 -3.24 16.90 -13.26
N SER A 159 -2.24 17.36 -14.03
CA SER A 159 -0.84 17.06 -13.75
C SER A 159 -0.32 17.86 -12.55
N LEU A 160 0.73 17.36 -11.93
CA LEU A 160 1.35 17.99 -10.77
C LEU A 160 2.58 18.77 -11.21
N THR A 161 2.59 20.07 -10.91
CA THR A 161 3.80 20.90 -10.97
C THR A 161 4.42 20.95 -9.58
N PHE A 162 5.66 20.47 -9.45
CA PHE A 162 6.45 20.55 -8.23
C PHE A 162 7.31 21.81 -8.22
N ASP A 163 7.45 22.42 -7.03
CA ASP A 163 8.19 23.66 -6.85
C ASP A 163 9.70 23.54 -7.13
N ALA A 164 10.30 22.45 -6.66
CA ALA A 164 11.73 22.10 -6.71
C ALA A 164 11.90 20.62 -6.36
N GLY A 165 13.13 20.10 -6.34
CA GLY A 165 13.45 18.74 -5.90
C GLY A 165 13.73 17.81 -7.08
N ALA A 166 15.00 17.68 -7.43
CA ALA A 166 15.50 16.76 -8.46
C ALA A 166 16.01 15.45 -7.84
N VAL A 167 16.02 14.39 -8.65
CA VAL A 167 16.67 13.11 -8.32
C VAL A 167 17.61 12.74 -9.45
N ASP A 168 18.84 12.38 -9.11
CA ASP A 168 19.83 11.84 -10.03
C ASP A 168 19.93 10.32 -9.88
N PHE A 169 19.53 9.60 -10.93
CA PHE A 169 19.60 8.12 -11.01
C PHE A 169 20.89 7.62 -11.69
N ARG A 170 21.74 8.52 -12.20
CA ARG A 170 22.97 8.15 -12.93
C ARG A 170 24.07 7.51 -12.07
N PRO A 171 24.23 7.82 -10.77
CA PRO A 171 25.28 7.25 -9.96
C PRO A 171 25.20 5.71 -9.87
N ALA A 172 26.36 5.04 -9.95
CA ALA A 172 26.43 3.62 -9.69
C ALA A 172 26.51 3.37 -8.18
N HIS A 173 25.75 2.39 -7.67
CA HIS A 173 25.81 2.01 -6.27
C HIS A 173 27.21 1.45 -5.95
N ALA A 174 27.90 2.06 -4.98
CA ALA A 174 29.21 1.59 -4.50
C ALA A 174 29.33 1.72 -2.98
N ILE A 175 30.10 0.83 -2.37
CA ILE A 175 30.46 0.87 -0.95
C ILE A 175 31.92 0.45 -0.78
N THR A 176 32.66 1.18 0.05
CA THR A 176 34.04 0.87 0.39
C THR A 176 34.12 0.53 1.87
N PRO A 177 34.58 -0.67 2.25
CA PRO A 177 34.73 -1.04 3.65
C PRO A 177 35.62 -0.08 4.46
N GLY A 178 35.49 -0.14 5.78
CA GLY A 178 36.43 0.45 6.73
C GLY A 178 37.82 -0.22 6.69
N SER A 179 38.72 0.24 7.54
CA SER A 179 40.06 -0.34 7.68
C SER A 179 40.05 -1.57 8.57
N GLU A 180 40.87 -2.58 8.25
CA GLU A 180 41.07 -3.72 9.15
C GLU A 180 41.58 -3.30 10.53
N PRO A 181 41.22 -4.03 11.61
CA PRO A 181 40.33 -5.20 11.63
C PRO A 181 38.83 -4.83 11.62
N ASN A 182 38.50 -3.55 11.66
CA ASN A 182 37.12 -3.05 11.82
C ASN A 182 36.60 -2.44 10.52
N LEU A 183 36.04 -3.29 9.65
CA LEU A 183 35.49 -2.90 8.35
C LEU A 183 34.22 -2.02 8.42
N PHE A 184 33.72 -1.73 9.63
CA PHE A 184 32.58 -0.85 9.85
C PHE A 184 32.96 0.31 10.80
N PRO A 185 32.53 1.56 10.52
CA PRO A 185 31.70 1.97 9.40
C PRO A 185 32.43 1.97 8.04
N PRO A 186 31.71 1.91 6.91
CA PRO A 186 32.29 2.08 5.58
C PRO A 186 33.04 3.42 5.46
N THR A 187 34.13 3.45 4.72
CA THR A 187 34.91 4.68 4.46
C THR A 187 34.25 5.58 3.42
N SER A 188 33.53 4.99 2.47
CA SER A 188 32.71 5.71 1.51
C SER A 188 31.54 4.88 1.02
N PHE A 189 30.48 5.55 0.58
CA PHE A 189 29.33 4.95 -0.08
C PHE A 189 28.81 5.90 -1.16
N GLN A 190 28.19 5.34 -2.18
CA GLN A 190 27.50 6.06 -3.24
C GLN A 190 26.14 5.38 -3.47
N PRO A 191 25.02 6.02 -3.13
CA PRO A 191 23.69 5.50 -3.48
C PRO A 191 23.45 5.56 -5.00
N ALA A 192 22.58 4.68 -5.51
CA ALA A 192 22.17 4.69 -6.93
C ALA A 192 21.26 5.87 -7.29
N ALA A 193 20.41 6.30 -6.36
CA ALA A 193 19.53 7.45 -6.51
C ALA A 193 19.92 8.53 -5.49
N VAL A 194 20.16 9.75 -5.96
CA VAL A 194 20.56 10.88 -5.11
C VAL A 194 19.59 12.04 -5.31
N GLY A 195 18.80 12.34 -4.29
CA GLY A 195 17.97 13.55 -4.25
C GLY A 195 18.82 14.80 -4.02
N ASP A 196 18.43 15.92 -4.65
CA ASP A 196 19.03 17.22 -4.32
C ASP A 196 18.58 17.74 -2.94
N ALA A 197 19.12 18.88 -2.52
CA ALA A 197 18.80 19.49 -1.22
C ALA A 197 17.32 19.92 -1.04
N HIS A 198 16.51 19.89 -2.09
CA HIS A 198 15.10 20.25 -2.11
C HIS A 198 14.20 19.03 -2.37
N TYR A 199 14.77 17.84 -2.56
CA TYR A 199 13.99 16.63 -2.81
C TYR A 199 13.42 16.06 -1.51
N SER A 200 12.16 15.67 -1.61
CA SER A 200 11.44 14.81 -0.68
C SER A 200 10.42 14.01 -1.51
N PRO A 201 10.12 12.75 -1.16
CA PRO A 201 9.00 12.05 -1.77
C PRO A 201 7.65 12.67 -1.36
N LEU A 202 7.58 13.40 -0.25
CA LEU A 202 6.34 14.04 0.18
C LEU A 202 6.10 15.35 -0.55
N VAL A 203 4.85 15.60 -0.92
CA VAL A 203 4.39 16.83 -1.56
C VAL A 203 3.13 17.36 -0.90
N VAL A 204 3.10 18.65 -0.55
CA VAL A 204 1.89 19.36 -0.13
C VAL A 204 1.27 20.07 -1.32
N ILE A 205 -0.03 19.84 -1.55
CA ILE A 205 -0.77 20.45 -2.66
C ILE A 205 -1.44 21.74 -2.21
N GLU A 206 -0.86 22.87 -2.59
CA GLU A 206 -1.24 24.18 -2.03
C GLU A 206 -2.57 24.71 -2.58
N ASN A 207 -2.94 24.34 -3.80
CA ASN A 207 -4.14 24.83 -4.47
C ASN A 207 -5.33 23.85 -4.46
N ALA A 208 -5.25 22.81 -3.62
CA ALA A 208 -6.31 21.81 -3.46
C ALA A 208 -6.33 21.27 -2.02
N GLY A 209 -6.73 22.12 -1.07
CA GLY A 209 -6.97 21.71 0.32
C GLY A 209 -5.73 21.58 1.21
N GLY A 210 -4.51 21.72 0.69
CA GLY A 210 -3.28 21.69 1.50
C GLY A 210 -2.94 20.28 2.01
N HIS A 211 -3.41 19.23 1.34
CA HIS A 211 -3.16 17.85 1.72
C HIS A 211 -1.76 17.40 1.30
N VAL A 212 -1.18 16.48 2.08
CA VAL A 212 0.14 15.91 1.83
C VAL A 212 -0.02 14.56 1.16
N TYR A 213 0.70 14.35 0.06
CA TYR A 213 0.78 13.09 -0.67
C TYR A 213 2.21 12.55 -0.59
N ASN A 214 2.34 11.24 -0.52
CA ASN A 214 3.60 10.56 -0.77
C ASN A 214 3.71 10.23 -2.26
N ALA A 215 4.61 10.93 -2.92
CA ALA A 215 4.77 11.01 -4.37
C ALA A 215 6.22 10.78 -4.82
N PRO A 216 6.83 9.60 -4.55
CA PRO A 216 8.22 9.36 -4.90
C PRO A 216 8.43 9.42 -6.42
N ILE A 217 9.52 10.06 -6.83
CA ILE A 217 9.93 10.14 -8.24
C ILE A 217 10.55 8.81 -8.65
N VAL A 218 10.02 8.24 -9.74
CA VAL A 218 10.53 6.99 -10.33
C VAL A 218 11.35 7.21 -11.61
N ALA A 219 11.23 8.38 -12.24
CA ALA A 219 12.14 8.84 -13.30
C ALA A 219 12.15 10.37 -13.38
N PHE A 220 13.30 10.97 -13.71
CA PHE A 220 13.48 12.43 -13.67
C PHE A 220 14.18 12.96 -14.93
N GLY A 221 13.65 14.04 -15.50
CA GLY A 221 14.23 14.70 -16.68
C GLY A 221 14.24 13.86 -17.96
N ALA A 222 13.46 12.78 -17.99
CA ALA A 222 13.37 11.86 -19.11
C ALA A 222 12.05 12.02 -19.87
N GLU A 223 12.13 11.96 -21.19
CA GLU A 223 10.95 11.87 -22.05
C GLU A 223 10.36 10.46 -22.03
N ALA A 224 9.06 10.35 -22.33
CA ALA A 224 8.32 9.08 -22.24
C ALA A 224 9.02 7.92 -22.99
N GLY A 225 9.50 8.15 -24.21
CA GLY A 225 10.18 7.13 -25.00
C GLY A 225 11.53 6.67 -24.44
N GLN A 226 12.15 7.44 -23.53
CA GLN A 226 13.43 7.09 -22.91
C GLN A 226 13.29 6.17 -21.70
N ILE A 227 12.07 6.01 -21.19
CA ILE A 227 11.74 5.18 -20.04
C ILE A 227 10.64 4.16 -20.36
N GLU A 228 10.47 3.82 -21.63
CA GLU A 228 9.49 2.83 -22.09
C GLU A 228 10.11 1.43 -22.04
N PHE A 229 9.95 0.75 -20.90
CA PHE A 229 10.45 -0.60 -20.63
C PHE A 229 9.32 -1.57 -20.24
N PRO A 230 8.29 -1.80 -21.10
CA PRO A 230 7.13 -2.63 -20.77
C PRO A 230 7.47 -4.12 -20.61
N LYS A 231 8.61 -4.57 -21.15
CA LYS A 231 9.05 -5.97 -21.08
C LYS A 231 10.14 -6.22 -20.02
N GLY A 232 10.51 -5.19 -19.27
CA GLY A 232 11.57 -5.23 -18.26
C GLY A 232 12.93 -4.78 -18.80
N ASP A 233 13.98 -5.10 -18.03
CA ASP A 233 15.37 -4.63 -18.24
C ASP A 233 15.51 -3.10 -18.35
N PRO A 234 15.09 -2.33 -17.32
CA PRO A 234 15.14 -0.89 -17.39
C PRO A 234 16.56 -0.33 -17.26
N ASP A 235 16.81 0.80 -17.93
CA ASP A 235 18.02 1.59 -17.73
C ASP A 235 17.97 2.33 -16.38
N TYR A 236 18.58 1.75 -15.35
CA TYR A 236 18.61 2.32 -13.99
C TYR A 236 19.35 3.66 -13.89
N ARG A 237 20.03 4.12 -14.95
CA ARG A 237 20.56 5.50 -15.00
C ARG A 237 19.47 6.54 -15.21
N ARG A 238 18.24 6.09 -15.53
CA ARG A 238 17.08 6.92 -15.86
C ARG A 238 15.91 6.72 -14.90
N VAL A 239 15.83 5.55 -14.27
CA VAL A 239 14.71 5.17 -13.41
C VAL A 239 15.19 4.68 -12.04
N HIS A 240 14.28 4.70 -11.08
CA HIS A 240 14.51 4.18 -9.74
C HIS A 240 14.92 2.70 -9.74
N ASP A 241 15.78 2.29 -8.80
CA ASP A 241 16.40 0.94 -8.74
C ASP A 241 15.38 -0.20 -8.51
N LYS A 242 14.20 0.14 -7.98
CA LYS A 242 13.08 -0.79 -7.80
C LYS A 242 12.19 -0.98 -9.02
N VAL A 243 12.38 -0.21 -10.09
CA VAL A 243 11.57 -0.38 -11.30
C VAL A 243 11.93 -1.71 -11.96
N VAL A 244 10.94 -2.58 -12.13
CA VAL A 244 11.06 -3.84 -12.87
C VAL A 244 10.59 -3.65 -14.31
N ARG A 245 9.47 -2.93 -14.48
CA ARG A 245 8.88 -2.55 -15.78
C ARG A 245 8.27 -1.16 -15.64
N ILE A 246 8.26 -0.39 -16.71
CA ILE A 246 7.65 0.94 -16.72
C ILE A 246 7.13 1.23 -18.12
N SER A 247 5.91 1.76 -18.23
CA SER A 247 5.33 2.17 -19.50
C SER A 247 4.56 3.47 -19.32
N PRO A 248 5.15 4.61 -19.74
CA PRO A 248 4.42 5.86 -19.91
C PRO A 248 3.19 5.74 -20.81
N LYS A 249 3.20 4.85 -21.81
CA LYS A 249 2.06 4.63 -22.71
C LYS A 249 0.88 3.97 -22.00
N GLU A 250 1.16 2.95 -21.19
CA GLU A 250 0.14 2.25 -20.41
C GLU A 250 -0.22 3.01 -19.11
N GLY A 251 0.61 3.99 -18.72
CA GLY A 251 0.43 4.74 -17.49
C GLY A 251 0.68 3.90 -16.24
N THR A 252 1.62 2.95 -16.31
CA THR A 252 1.91 2.01 -15.22
C THR A 252 3.41 1.85 -14.96
N VAL A 253 3.73 1.44 -13.74
CA VAL A 253 5.06 1.00 -13.34
C VAL A 253 4.94 -0.21 -12.42
N THR A 254 5.74 -1.24 -12.69
CA THR A 254 5.91 -2.40 -11.81
C THR A 254 7.15 -2.17 -10.94
N LEU A 255 6.96 -2.17 -9.62
CA LEU A 255 8.02 -2.00 -8.63
C LEU A 255 8.31 -3.31 -7.90
N LYS A 256 9.59 -3.57 -7.66
CA LYS A 256 10.06 -4.68 -6.83
C LYS A 256 9.82 -4.35 -5.36
N LEU A 257 9.18 -5.27 -4.66
CA LEU A 257 8.97 -5.21 -3.22
C LEU A 257 10.17 -5.83 -2.50
N ILE A 258 10.44 -5.33 -1.30
CA ILE A 258 11.48 -5.87 -0.43
C ILE A 258 10.83 -6.87 0.53
N PRO A 259 11.24 -8.15 0.52
CA PRO A 259 10.78 -9.10 1.50
C PRO A 259 11.41 -8.79 2.86
N GLY A 260 10.63 -8.96 3.92
CA GLY A 260 11.09 -8.90 5.29
C GLY A 260 10.22 -9.77 6.19
N PHE A 261 10.38 -9.59 7.49
CA PHE A 261 9.79 -10.48 8.48
C PHE A 261 9.39 -9.71 9.73
N SER A 262 8.16 -9.95 10.20
CA SER A 262 7.63 -9.34 11.43
C SER A 262 6.65 -10.30 12.10
N PHE A 263 6.72 -10.45 13.42
CA PHE A 263 5.82 -11.31 14.21
C PHE A 263 5.61 -12.72 13.64
N ALA A 264 6.70 -13.39 13.25
CA ALA A 264 6.66 -14.72 12.64
C ALA A 264 5.98 -14.80 11.25
N LYS A 265 5.76 -13.66 10.58
CA LYS A 265 5.10 -13.58 9.28
C LYS A 265 5.97 -12.87 8.23
N PRO A 266 5.94 -13.32 6.97
CA PRO A 266 6.56 -12.58 5.87
C PRO A 266 5.82 -11.27 5.64
N VAL A 267 6.57 -10.20 5.38
CA VAL A 267 6.04 -8.87 5.04
C VAL A 267 6.72 -8.38 3.78
N PHE A 268 5.97 -7.70 2.91
CA PHE A 268 6.53 -6.99 1.77
C PHE A 268 6.51 -5.48 2.02
N TYR A 269 7.64 -4.83 1.77
CA TYR A 269 7.80 -3.39 1.86
C TYR A 269 7.94 -2.78 0.46
N LEU A 270 7.34 -1.62 0.27
CA LEU A 270 7.65 -0.73 -0.84
C LEU A 270 8.54 0.40 -0.32
N THR A 271 9.61 0.72 -1.05
CA THR A 271 10.61 1.74 -0.69
C THR A 271 10.94 2.62 -1.87
#